data_AF-A0A4Y2FE64-F1
#
_entry.id   AF-A0A4Y2FE64-F1
#
_cell.length_a   1.000
_cell.length_b   1.000
_cell.length_c   1.000
_cell.angle_alpha   90.00
_cell.angle_beta   90.00
_cell.angle_gamma   90.00
#
_symmetry.space_group_name_H-M   'P 1'
#
loop_
_entity.id
_entity.type
_entity.pdbx_description
1 polymer ?
#
loop_
_entity_poly.entity_id
_entity_poly.type
_entity_poly.pdbx_seq_one_letter_code
_entity_poly.pdbx_strand_id
1 'polypeptide(L)'
;MFRLLIFAISISRISCSLWCYSCVSSQPGCEEFYVNWLIHGAITCPREDDKCVKIIERKGVDKFITRDCLSNLEGQKKDIPADRYDGCRKAAEQPKLAVYVENHIPQLEIKK
;
A
#
# COMPACT_ATOMS: atom_id res chain seq x y z
N MET A 1 32.38 -41.26 25.79
CA MET A 1 32.19 -41.36 24.32
C MET A 1 30.71 -41.53 24.02
N PHE A 2 29.91 -40.46 24.04
CA PHE A 2 28.56 -40.46 23.48
C PHE A 2 28.22 -39.04 23.04
N ARG A 3 28.94 -38.60 22.01
CA ARG A 3 28.61 -37.38 21.27
C ARG A 3 27.66 -37.77 20.15
N LEU A 4 26.79 -36.81 19.84
CA LEU A 4 26.04 -36.67 18.58
C LEU A 4 24.82 -37.58 18.45
N LEU A 5 23.67 -37.05 18.85
CA LEU A 5 22.43 -37.09 18.06
C LEU A 5 21.45 -36.05 18.61
N ILE A 6 21.89 -34.78 18.72
CA ILE A 6 20.96 -33.66 18.78
C ILE A 6 20.56 -33.40 17.33
N PHE A 7 19.49 -34.07 16.88
CA PHE A 7 18.83 -33.78 15.63
C PHE A 7 18.18 -32.41 15.79
N ALA A 8 18.90 -31.35 15.41
CA ALA A 8 18.37 -30.00 15.37
C ALA A 8 17.20 -29.99 14.38
N ILE A 9 15.98 -29.94 14.90
CA ILE A 9 14.78 -29.73 14.11
C ILE A 9 14.85 -28.29 13.60
N SER A 10 15.37 -28.13 12.40
CA SER A 10 15.33 -26.87 11.65
C SER A 10 13.87 -26.59 11.31
N ILE A 11 13.18 -25.83 12.17
CA ILE A 11 11.87 -25.27 11.83
C ILE A 11 12.13 -24.23 10.73
N SER A 12 12.04 -24.65 9.48
CA SER A 12 11.98 -23.76 8.33
C SER A 12 10.84 -22.77 8.59
N ARG A 13 11.16 -21.47 8.67
CA ARG A 13 10.12 -20.45 8.78
C ARG A 13 9.26 -20.52 7.52
N ILE A 14 8.02 -20.94 7.66
CA ILE A 14 7.01 -20.87 6.61
C ILE A 14 6.75 -19.39 6.39
N SER A 15 7.38 -18.80 5.37
CA SER A 15 7.04 -17.44 4.93
C SER A 15 5.77 -17.53 4.11
N CYS A 16 4.63 -17.18 4.71
CA CYS A 16 3.41 -16.96 3.95
C CYS A 16 3.55 -15.62 3.22
N SER A 17 3.73 -15.65 1.90
CA SER A 17 3.67 -14.43 1.09
C SER A 17 2.25 -13.87 1.14
N LEU A 18 2.09 -12.56 1.37
CA LEU A 18 0.80 -11.88 1.27
C LEU A 18 0.43 -11.70 -0.21
N TRP A 19 -0.82 -12.03 -0.57
CA TRP A 19 -1.36 -11.86 -1.92
C TRP A 19 -2.45 -10.79 -1.94
N CYS A 20 -2.30 -9.79 -2.79
CA CYS A 20 -3.22 -8.65 -2.92
C CYS A 20 -3.67 -8.46 -4.37
N TYR A 21 -4.84 -7.85 -4.58
CA TYR A 21 -5.23 -7.36 -5.91
C TYR A 21 -4.65 -5.96 -6.13
N SER A 22 -4.05 -5.73 -7.30
CA SER A 22 -3.56 -4.43 -7.73
C SER A 22 -4.40 -3.90 -8.89
N CYS A 23 -5.22 -2.88 -8.65
CA CYS A 23 -6.06 -2.27 -9.69
C CYS A 23 -6.51 -0.84 -9.33
N VAL A 24 -6.92 -0.09 -10.35
CA VAL A 24 -7.55 1.24 -10.18
C VAL A 24 -8.91 1.30 -10.86
N SER A 25 -9.83 2.15 -10.37
CA SER A 25 -11.20 2.24 -10.87
C SER A 25 -11.34 2.73 -12.30
N SER A 26 -10.27 3.24 -12.93
CA SER A 26 -10.24 3.51 -14.37
C SER A 26 -10.09 2.25 -15.23
N GLN A 27 -9.76 1.11 -14.63
CA GLN A 27 -9.67 -0.19 -15.28
C GLN A 27 -10.99 -0.97 -15.11
N PRO A 28 -11.43 -1.73 -16.12
CA PRO A 28 -12.64 -2.55 -16.02
C PRO A 28 -12.49 -3.59 -14.92
N GLY A 29 -13.56 -3.82 -14.15
CA GLY A 29 -13.59 -4.84 -13.09
C GLY A 29 -12.89 -4.44 -11.78
N CYS A 30 -12.51 -3.17 -11.58
CA CYS A 30 -12.01 -2.66 -10.30
C CYS A 30 -13.05 -1.73 -9.64
N GLU A 31 -14.09 -2.30 -9.04
CA GLU A 31 -15.22 -1.53 -8.49
C GLU A 31 -15.14 -1.35 -6.97
N GLU A 32 -16.07 -0.62 -6.35
CA GLU A 32 -16.05 -0.39 -4.88
C GLU A 32 -16.21 -1.69 -4.07
N PHE A 33 -17.07 -2.59 -4.52
CA PHE A 33 -17.47 -3.79 -3.77
C PHE A 33 -16.83 -5.09 -4.25
N TYR A 34 -16.40 -5.17 -5.51
CA TYR A 34 -15.80 -6.38 -6.06
C TYR A 34 -14.60 -6.08 -6.96
N VAL A 35 -13.78 -7.11 -7.18
CA VAL A 35 -12.71 -7.12 -8.18
C VAL A 35 -12.95 -8.31 -9.08
N ASN A 36 -12.90 -8.10 -10.40
CA ASN A 36 -12.93 -9.18 -11.35
C ASN A 36 -11.55 -9.86 -11.42
N TRP A 37 -11.42 -10.99 -10.71
CA TRP A 37 -10.20 -11.79 -10.62
C TRP A 37 -9.77 -12.42 -11.95
N LEU A 38 -10.66 -12.49 -12.96
CA LEU A 38 -10.29 -12.92 -14.32
C LEU A 38 -9.46 -11.86 -15.04
N ILE A 39 -9.64 -10.59 -14.69
CA ILE A 39 -8.93 -9.44 -15.29
C ILE A 39 -7.72 -9.07 -14.43
N HIS A 40 -7.91 -9.02 -13.11
CA HIS A 40 -6.90 -8.58 -12.16
C HIS A 40 -6.39 -9.78 -11.37
N GLY A 41 -5.21 -10.28 -11.76
CA GLY A 41 -4.51 -11.31 -11.00
C GLY A 41 -4.05 -10.79 -9.62
N ALA A 42 -3.86 -11.72 -8.69
CA ALA A 42 -3.27 -11.39 -7.40
C ALA A 42 -1.74 -11.25 -7.53
N ILE A 43 -1.17 -10.25 -6.86
CA ILE A 43 0.25 -9.95 -6.79
C ILE A 43 0.80 -10.26 -5.40
N THR A 44 2.11 -10.48 -5.29
CA THR A 44 2.79 -10.58 -4.00
C THR A 44 3.35 -9.23 -3.59
N CYS A 45 3.26 -8.91 -2.30
CA CYS A 45 3.77 -7.64 -1.77
C CYS A 45 5.26 -7.72 -1.41
N PRO A 46 6.01 -6.61 -1.54
CA PRO A 46 7.46 -6.61 -1.34
C PRO A 46 7.90 -6.66 0.14
N ARG A 47 7.02 -6.29 1.08
CA ARG A 47 7.33 -6.27 2.51
C ARG A 47 6.65 -7.42 3.25
N GLU A 48 7.31 -7.95 4.29
CA GLU A 48 6.73 -9.00 5.15
C GLU A 48 5.57 -8.46 6.02
N ASP A 49 5.63 -7.18 6.39
CA ASP A 49 4.66 -6.49 7.23
C ASP A 49 3.55 -5.78 6.42
N ASP A 50 3.49 -6.02 5.12
CA ASP A 50 2.58 -5.33 4.22
C ASP A 50 1.10 -5.64 4.51
N LYS A 51 0.22 -4.86 3.88
CA LYS A 51 -1.23 -4.98 4.00
C LYS A 51 -1.87 -4.74 2.64
N CYS A 52 -2.85 -5.57 2.29
CA CYS A 52 -3.70 -5.28 1.14
C CYS A 52 -4.66 -4.15 1.52
N VAL A 53 -4.60 -3.03 0.80
CA VAL A 53 -5.43 -1.87 1.10
C VAL A 53 -6.35 -1.55 -0.06
N LYS A 54 -7.54 -1.02 0.27
CA LYS A 54 -8.47 -0.42 -0.68
C LYS A 54 -8.67 1.04 -0.29
N ILE A 55 -8.14 1.94 -1.10
CA ILE A 55 -8.29 3.38 -0.93
C ILE A 55 -9.49 3.84 -1.75
N ILE A 56 -10.38 4.60 -1.12
CA ILE A 56 -11.51 5.26 -1.77
C ILE A 56 -11.29 6.76 -1.64
N GLU A 57 -10.85 7.39 -2.71
CA GLU A 57 -10.65 8.83 -2.79
C GLU A 57 -11.91 9.50 -3.31
N ARG A 58 -12.38 10.55 -2.61
CA ARG A 58 -13.51 11.35 -3.06
C ARG A 58 -13.03 12.71 -3.52
N LYS A 59 -13.28 13.04 -4.77
CA LYS A 59 -12.97 14.36 -5.37
C LYS A 59 -14.29 14.97 -5.84
N GLY A 60 -14.89 15.81 -5.01
CA GLY A 60 -16.23 16.32 -5.26
C GLY A 60 -17.26 15.19 -5.26
N VAL A 61 -17.94 15.00 -6.40
CA VAL A 61 -18.92 13.91 -6.59
C VAL A 61 -18.28 12.59 -7.03
N ASP A 62 -17.05 12.64 -7.53
CA ASP A 62 -16.35 11.48 -8.09
C ASP A 62 -15.69 10.65 -7.00
N LYS A 63 -15.71 9.32 -7.21
CA LYS A 63 -15.03 8.33 -6.39
C LYS A 63 -13.97 7.61 -7.22
N PHE A 64 -12.74 7.61 -6.73
CA PHE A 64 -11.65 6.81 -7.29
C PHE A 64 -11.29 5.70 -6.32
N ILE A 65 -11.21 4.47 -6.83
CA ILE A 65 -10.84 3.29 -6.06
C ILE A 65 -9.46 2.83 -6.50
N THR A 66 -8.58 2.59 -5.53
CA THR A 66 -7.27 1.98 -5.75
C THR A 66 -7.12 0.81 -4.80
N ARG A 67 -6.73 -0.34 -5.31
CA ARG A 67 -6.32 -1.51 -4.53
C ARG A 67 -4.87 -1.81 -4.85
N ASP A 68 -4.06 -2.02 -3.82
CA ASP A 68 -2.67 -2.41 -3.97
C ASP A 68 -2.10 -2.88 -2.61
N CYS A 69 -0.83 -3.27 -2.60
CA CYS A 69 0.01 -3.34 -1.41
C CYS A 69 0.21 -1.94 -0.82
N LEU A 70 0.15 -1.79 0.50
CA LEU A 70 0.34 -0.52 1.18
C LEU A 70 1.72 0.08 0.84
N SER A 71 2.77 -0.75 0.77
CA SER A 71 4.13 -0.31 0.42
C SER A 71 4.22 0.42 -0.93
N ASN A 72 3.39 0.03 -1.91
CA ASN A 72 3.39 0.63 -3.24
C ASN A 72 2.78 2.04 -3.23
N LEU A 73 1.90 2.30 -2.26
CA LEU A 73 1.15 3.55 -2.14
C LEU A 73 1.81 4.54 -1.17
N GLU A 74 2.56 4.06 -0.17
CA GLU A 74 3.29 4.88 0.82
C GLU A 74 4.16 5.98 0.17
N GLY A 75 4.78 5.71 -0.99
CA GLY A 75 5.61 6.68 -1.71
C GLY A 75 4.82 7.71 -2.54
N GLN A 76 3.58 7.41 -2.88
CA GLN A 76 2.75 8.22 -3.78
C GLN A 76 1.74 9.09 -3.03
N LYS A 77 1.34 8.66 -1.84
CA LYS A 77 0.29 9.29 -1.02
C LYS A 77 0.88 9.86 0.26
N LYS A 78 0.66 11.16 0.44
CA LYS A 78 1.14 11.89 1.63
C LYS A 78 0.14 11.86 2.79
N ASP A 79 -1.10 11.46 2.52
CA ASP A 79 -2.23 11.41 3.47
C ASP A 79 -2.30 10.07 4.23
N ILE A 80 -1.40 9.15 3.93
CA ILE A 80 -1.23 7.90 4.68
C ILE A 80 -0.63 8.25 6.05
N PRO A 81 -1.29 7.86 7.17
CA PRO A 81 -0.77 8.10 8.51
C PRO A 81 0.61 7.46 8.69
N ALA A 82 1.52 8.16 9.36
CA ALA A 82 2.87 7.63 9.65
C ALA A 82 2.84 6.56 10.76
N ASP A 83 1.80 6.55 11.60
CA ASP A 83 1.55 5.54 12.61
C ASP A 83 1.01 4.26 11.98
N ARG A 84 1.62 3.13 12.36
CA ARG A 84 1.19 1.79 11.95
C ARG A 84 0.30 1.19 13.02
N TYR A 85 -0.90 0.79 12.63
CA TYR A 85 -1.87 0.12 13.50
C TYR A 85 -2.64 -0.91 12.66
N ASP A 86 -3.22 -1.91 13.34
CA ASP A 86 -4.05 -2.91 12.66
C ASP A 86 -5.43 -2.33 12.31
N GLY A 87 -5.81 -2.47 11.04
CA GLY A 87 -7.11 -2.04 10.52
C GLY A 87 -7.06 -0.76 9.68
N CYS A 88 -8.22 -0.35 9.15
CA CYS A 88 -8.34 0.87 8.35
C CYS A 88 -8.81 2.04 9.23
N ARG A 89 -8.16 3.20 9.10
CA ARG A 89 -8.69 4.47 9.64
C ARG A 89 -8.79 5.50 8.52
N LYS A 90 -9.50 6.59 8.80
CA LYS A 90 -9.54 7.75 7.92
C LYS A 90 -8.11 8.27 7.65
N ALA A 91 -7.86 8.67 6.41
CA ALA A 91 -6.62 9.32 6.03
C ALA A 91 -6.31 10.51 6.95
N ALA A 92 -5.03 10.79 7.16
CA ALA A 92 -4.61 11.98 7.90
C ALA A 92 -5.09 13.24 7.14
N GLU A 93 -5.58 14.24 7.86
CA GLU A 93 -5.97 15.49 7.23
C GLU A 93 -4.75 16.10 6.53
N GLN A 94 -4.91 16.35 5.23
CA GLN A 94 -3.92 17.05 4.42
C GLN A 94 -4.42 18.45 4.11
N PRO A 95 -4.13 19.45 4.97
CA PRO A 95 -4.55 20.83 4.72
C PRO A 95 -3.87 21.44 3.48
N LYS A 96 -2.86 20.79 2.91
CA LYS A 96 -2.05 21.29 1.80
C LYS A 96 -2.27 20.56 0.47
N LEU A 97 -3.53 20.27 0.10
CA LEU A 97 -3.81 19.78 -1.25
C LEU A 97 -3.57 20.94 -2.25
N ALA A 98 -2.62 20.76 -3.17
CA ALA A 98 -2.26 21.77 -4.18
C ALA A 98 -1.84 23.15 -3.63
N VAL A 99 -1.24 23.19 -2.43
CA VAL A 99 -0.58 24.43 -1.96
C VAL A 99 0.77 24.54 -2.67
N TYR A 100 0.79 25.38 -3.71
CA TYR A 100 2.02 25.79 -4.37
C TYR A 100 2.76 26.74 -3.43
N VAL A 101 3.94 26.32 -2.98
CA VAL A 101 4.85 27.24 -2.29
C VAL A 101 5.57 28.02 -3.38
N GLU A 102 5.26 29.30 -3.52
CA GLU A 102 6.02 30.22 -4.36
C GLU A 102 7.37 30.49 -3.67
N ASN A 103 8.36 29.64 -3.95
CA ASN A 103 9.71 29.83 -3.46
C ASN A 103 10.42 30.88 -4.33
N HIS A 104 10.50 32.12 -3.85
CA HIS A 104 11.33 33.16 -4.45
C HIS A 104 12.83 33.04 -4.11
N ILE A 105 13.21 32.00 -3.37
CA ILE A 105 14.60 31.72 -3.01
C ILE A 105 15.13 30.66 -3.98
N PRO A 106 16.15 30.97 -4.80
CA PRO A 106 16.63 30.07 -5.86
C PRO A 106 17.16 28.73 -5.34
N GLN A 107 17.53 28.63 -4.06
CA GLN A 107 18.03 27.41 -3.42
C GLN A 107 16.92 26.41 -3.04
N LEU A 108 15.65 26.85 -3.08
CA LEU A 108 14.47 26.04 -2.74
C LEU A 108 13.58 25.76 -3.96
N GLU A 109 14.12 25.95 -5.18
CA GLU A 109 13.42 25.55 -6.40
C GLU A 109 13.19 24.04 -6.39
N ILE A 110 11.91 23.66 -6.34
CA ILE A 110 11.49 22.28 -6.48
C ILE A 110 11.52 21.98 -7.99
N LYS A 111 12.54 21.26 -8.46
CA LYS A 111 12.55 20.75 -9.84
C LYS A 111 11.39 19.75 -10.00
N LYS A 112 10.52 20.03 -10.97
CA LYS A 112 9.44 19.12 -11.41
C LYS A 112 10.00 17.91 -12.14
#